data_AF-A0A970H3A6-F1
#
_entry.id   AF-A0A970H3A6-F1
#
_cell.length_a   1.000
_cell.length_b   1.000
_cell.length_c   1.000
_cell.angle_alpha   90.00
_cell.angle_beta   90.00
_cell.angle_gamma   90.00
#
_symmetry.space_group_name_H-M   'P 1'
#
loop_
_entity.id
_entity.type
_entity.pdbx_description
1 polymer ?
#
loop_
_entity_poly.entity_id
_entity_poly.type
_entity_poly.pdbx_seq_one_letter_code
_entity_poly.pdbx_strand_id
1 'polypeptide(L)' 'MSFPGVVFVLVISVVALAINFLPSFIAFIRKHPNRIPILVVNALIPILGFLIAFLWTFADVQTE' A
#
# COMPACT_ATOMS: atom_id res chain seq x y z
N MET A 1 20.50 18.07 12.22
CA MET A 1 19.32 18.27 11.36
C MET A 1 18.54 19.47 11.88
N SER A 2 18.26 20.45 11.04
CA SER A 2 17.41 21.60 11.42
C SER A 2 15.99 21.10 11.72
N PHE A 3 15.34 21.65 12.75
CA PHE A 3 13.94 21.35 13.13
C PHE A 3 12.97 21.26 11.92
N PRO A 4 12.97 22.21 10.95
CA PRO A 4 12.12 22.10 9.76
C PRO A 4 12.46 20.91 8.84
N GLY A 5 13.73 20.48 8.80
CA GLY A 5 14.14 19.32 8.01
C GLY A 5 13.58 18.00 8.55
N VAL A 6 13.50 17.85 9.88
CA VAL A 6 12.92 16.66 10.52
C VAL A 6 11.42 16.57 10.25
N VAL A 7 10.72 17.70 10.37
CA VAL A 7 9.27 17.78 10.08
C VAL A 7 9.00 17.44 8.61
N PHE A 8 9.80 17.97 7.69
CA PHE A 8 9.66 17.69 6.27
C PHE A 8 9.83 16.19 5.93
N VAL A 9 10.86 15.56 6.50
CA VAL A 9 11.08 14.11 6.32
C VAL A 9 9.93 13.31 6.91
N LEU A 10 9.44 13.66 8.11
CA LEU A 10 8.29 12.99 8.73
C LEU A 10 7.04 13.07 7.86
N VAL A 11 6.72 14.26 7.33
CA VAL A 11 5.55 14.45 6.45
C VAL A 11 5.66 13.57 5.21
N ILE A 12 6.82 13.55 4.54
CA ILE A 12 7.05 12.70 3.37
C ILE A 12 6.93 11.22 3.74
N SER A 13 7.51 10.78 4.85
CA SER A 13 7.42 9.40 5.30
C SER A 13 5.97 8.98 5.57
N VAL A 14 5.18 9.83 6.22
CA VAL A 14 3.75 9.56 6.48
C VAL A 14 2.95 9.46 5.19
N VAL A 15 3.18 10.39 4.24
CA VAL A 15 2.51 10.36 2.93
C VAL A 15 2.91 9.11 2.13
N ALA A 16 4.19 8.76 2.13
CA ALA A 16 4.68 7.56 1.45
C ALA A 16 4.08 6.29 2.05
N LEU A 17 3.97 6.21 3.39
CA LEU A 17 3.28 5.11 4.07
C LEU A 17 1.80 5.06 3.69
N ALA A 18 1.10 6.19 3.67
CA ALA A 18 -0.31 6.23 3.31
C ALA A 18 -0.56 5.74 1.86
N ILE A 19 0.30 6.15 0.91
CA ILE A 19 0.26 5.65 -0.47
C ILE A 19 0.56 4.16 -0.50
N ASN A 20 1.58 3.71 0.25
CA ASN A 20 1.95 2.31 0.29
C ASN A 20 0.79 1.43 0.76
N PHE A 21 0.02 1.86 1.76
CA PHE A 21 -1.14 1.12 2.27
C PHE A 21 -2.42 1.24 1.43
N LEU A 22 -2.43 2.09 0.40
CA LEU A 22 -3.59 2.32 -0.48
C LEU A 22 -4.15 1.03 -1.13
N PRO A 23 -3.35 0.15 -1.76
CA PRO A 23 -3.86 -1.10 -2.33
C PRO A 23 -4.40 -2.07 -1.27
N SER A 24 -3.82 -2.13 -0.07
CA SER A 24 -4.41 -2.90 1.03
C SER A 24 -5.79 -2.34 1.41
N PHE A 25 -5.94 -1.02 1.46
CA PHE A 25 -7.22 -0.35 1.72
C PHE A 25 -8.26 -0.68 0.64
N ILE A 26 -7.87 -0.61 -0.65
CA ILE A 26 -8.73 -0.95 -1.78
C ILE A 26 -9.16 -2.42 -1.73
N ALA A 27 -8.25 -3.35 -1.42
CA ALA A 27 -8.57 -4.76 -1.28
C ALA A 27 -9.58 -5.04 -0.14
N PHE A 28 -9.46 -4.32 0.97
CA PHE A 28 -10.40 -4.42 2.09
C PHE A 28 -11.77 -3.83 1.75
N ILE A 29 -11.82 -2.66 1.10
CA ILE A 29 -13.07 -2.04 0.64
C ILE A 29 -13.79 -2.93 -0.38
N ARG A 30 -13.04 -3.52 -1.32
CA ARG A 30 -13.59 -4.42 -2.35
C ARG A 30 -13.95 -5.81 -1.82
N LYS A 31 -13.74 -6.11 -0.53
CA LYS A 31 -13.90 -7.44 0.06
C LYS A 31 -13.21 -8.54 -0.76
N HIS A 32 -12.04 -8.23 -1.34
CA HIS A 32 -11.29 -9.19 -2.14
C HIS A 32 -11.07 -10.49 -1.35
N PRO A 33 -11.20 -11.68 -1.96
CA PRO A 33 -10.90 -12.94 -1.29
C PRO A 33 -9.45 -12.98 -0.76
N ASN A 34 -8.53 -12.32 -1.45
CA ASN A 34 -7.10 -12.27 -1.12
C ASN A 34 -6.67 -11.04 -0.31
N ARG A 35 -7.60 -10.38 0.39
CA ARG A 35 -7.34 -9.16 1.18
C ARG A 35 -6.27 -9.33 2.28
N ILE A 36 -6.19 -10.49 2.93
CA ILE A 36 -5.17 -10.78 3.95
C ILE A 36 -3.78 -10.98 3.31
N PRO A 37 -3.62 -11.81 2.25
CA PRO A 37 -2.37 -11.91 1.50
C PRO A 37 -1.84 -10.57 1.01
N ILE A 38 -2.71 -9.72 0.46
CA ILE A 38 -2.36 -8.39 -0.05
C ILE A 38 -1.82 -7.50 1.07
N LEU A 39 -2.40 -7.57 2.27
CA LEU A 39 -1.93 -6.79 3.42
C LEU A 39 -0.59 -7.30 3.96
N VAL A 40 -0.40 -8.63 3.99
CA VAL A 40 0.85 -9.28 4.44
C VAL A 40 2.01 -8.96 3.49
N VAL A 41 1.78 -9.07 2.17
CA VAL A 41 2.80 -8.77 1.15
C VAL A 41 3.19 -7.29 1.20
N ASN A 42 2.21 -6.41 1.35
CA ASN A 42 2.43 -4.98 1.42
C ASN A 42 3.16 -4.54 2.71
N ALA A 43 2.93 -5.25 3.82
CA ALA A 43 3.62 -5.00 5.09
C ALA A 43 5.06 -5.56 5.13
N LEU A 44 5.32 -6.70 4.46
CA LEU A 44 6.63 -7.35 4.44
C LEU A 44 7.60 -6.73 3.42
N ILE A 45 7.08 -6.22 2.31
CA ILE A 45 7.91 -5.68 1.23
C ILE A 45 7.35 -4.31 0.82
N PRO A 46 7.98 -3.19 1.20
CA PRO A 46 7.36 -1.89 1.01
C PRO A 46 7.19 -1.54 -0.48
N ILE A 47 8.27 -1.53 -1.27
CA ILE A 47 8.20 -1.07 -2.67
C ILE A 47 7.67 -2.16 -3.62
N LEU A 48 8.17 -3.39 -3.49
CA LEU A 48 7.69 -4.49 -4.34
C LEU A 48 6.31 -5.00 -3.88
N GLY A 49 6.03 -4.98 -2.58
CA GLY A 49 4.72 -5.35 -2.06
C GLY A 49 3.65 -4.32 -2.40
N PHE A 50 4.00 -3.03 -2.50
CA PHE A 50 3.11 -2.03 -3.11
C PHE A 50 2.75 -2.41 -4.54
N LEU A 51 3.73 -2.68 -5.40
CA LEU A 51 3.50 -2.99 -6.81
C LEU A 51 2.68 -4.28 -6.97
N ILE A 52 2.99 -5.32 -6.19
CA ILE A 52 2.27 -6.59 -6.22
C ILE A 52 0.84 -6.40 -5.70
N ALA A 53 0.66 -5.72 -4.56
CA ALA A 53 -0.65 -5.42 -3.99
C ALA A 53 -1.50 -4.58 -4.94
N PHE A 54 -0.89 -3.57 -5.57
CA PHE A 54 -1.53 -2.69 -6.53
C PHE A 54 -1.96 -3.46 -7.78
N LEU A 55 -1.05 -4.22 -8.41
CA LEU A 55 -1.40 -5.09 -9.54
C LEU A 55 -2.49 -6.09 -9.16
N TRP A 56 -2.43 -6.68 -7.97
CA TRP A 56 -3.44 -7.64 -7.52
C TRP A 56 -4.82 -6.99 -7.30
N THR A 57 -4.87 -5.76 -6.78
CA THR A 57 -6.16 -5.03 -6.66
C THR A 57 -6.83 -4.70 -7.99
N PHE A 58 -6.05 -4.64 -9.08
CA PHE A 58 -6.57 -4.41 -10.43
C PHE A 58 -6.68 -5.69 -11.27
N ALA A 59 -6.02 -6.77 -10.87
CA ALA A 59 -6.07 -8.06 -11.56
C ALA A 59 -7.42 -8.78 -11.42
N ASP A 60 -8.38 -8.25 -10.65
CA ASP A 60 -9.74 -8.79 -10.48
C ASP A 60 -10.73 -8.19 -11.50
N VAL A 61 -10.32 -8.16 -12.77
CA VAL A 61 -11.19 -7.81 -13.91
C VAL A 61 -11.01 -8.84 -15.02
N GLN A 62 -11.08 -10.14 -14.69
CA GLN A 62 -11.19 -11.19 -15.71
C GLN A 62 -11.62 -12.55 -15.12
N THR A 63 -12.83 -12.62 -14.56
CA THR A 63 -13.64 -13.86 -14.62
C THR A 63 -15.10 -13.46 -14.61
N GLU A 64 -15.59 -13.04 -15.78
CA GLU A 64 -16.88 -13.37 -16.43
C GLU A 64 -17.19 -12.37 -17.55
#